data_AF-A0A3S5JPI7-F1
#
_entry.id   AF-A0A3S5JPI7-F1
#
_cell.length_a   1.000
_cell.length_b   1.000
_cell.length_c   1.000
_cell.angle_alpha   90.00
_cell.angle_beta   90.00
_cell.angle_gamma   90.00
#
_symmetry.space_group_name_H-M   'P 1'
#
loop_
_entity.id
_entity.type
_entity.pdbx_description
1 polymer ?
#
loop_
_entity_poly.entity_id
_entity_poly.type
_entity_poly.pdbx_seq_one_letter_code
_entity_poly.pdbx_strand_id
1 'polypeptide(L)'
;MKKQFLYFIIFSIGLCLYGQDTIVYKGFVIVNSSGATYPYELQFAQNDKEIEGFSITNQGFQDETKNRIKGLYYGNKKSLNIQEMSIIETNSIEELDAFCYLQLDLIKNNKKLNGTFIGYFNDSIVCAQGEVFLMEDKILKKKLKKLNKKLSKIDTVELKKIIENPDIFKKKINMNPIDSLNMIHKDTCSISVTSPFVFSIWDDKKEDGDLVKILVNNEVILDDFMLKNEKHNINFDDNTEKTSIQIIAKNVGDTPPNTVTIEIHSNNQVIPLKGKLKKNEYIQIEIN
;
A
#
# COMPACT_ATOMS: atom_id res chain seq x y z
N MET A 1 -64.20 3.71 -54.52
CA MET A 1 -63.55 2.94 -53.43
C MET A 1 -62.08 2.71 -53.77
N LYS A 2 -61.17 3.57 -53.28
CA LYS A 2 -59.72 3.43 -53.50
C LYS A 2 -59.11 2.88 -52.21
N LYS A 3 -58.61 1.64 -52.23
CA LYS A 3 -57.76 1.09 -51.16
C LYS A 3 -56.34 1.59 -51.41
N GLN A 4 -55.86 2.53 -50.59
CA GLN A 4 -54.44 2.86 -50.53
C GLN A 4 -53.77 1.95 -49.50
N PHE A 5 -52.82 1.15 -49.96
CA PHE A 5 -51.97 0.29 -49.15
C PHE A 5 -50.80 1.16 -48.66
N LEU A 6 -50.80 1.53 -47.38
CA LEU A 6 -49.73 2.32 -46.77
C LEU A 6 -48.61 1.38 -46.33
N TYR A 7 -47.55 1.30 -47.12
CA TYR A 7 -46.33 0.56 -46.76
C TYR A 7 -45.55 1.36 -45.70
N PHE A 8 -45.53 0.86 -44.47
CA PHE A 8 -44.70 1.40 -43.40
C PHE A 8 -43.29 0.79 -43.53
N ILE A 9 -42.37 1.51 -44.17
CA ILE A 9 -40.95 1.13 -44.23
C ILE A 9 -40.34 1.45 -42.86
N ILE A 10 -40.20 0.40 -42.03
CA ILE A 10 -39.42 0.46 -40.80
C ILE A 10 -37.95 0.41 -41.21
N PHE A 11 -37.31 1.58 -41.28
CA PHE A 11 -35.88 1.73 -41.47
C PHE A 11 -35.19 1.39 -40.13
N SER A 12 -34.96 0.10 -39.90
CA SER A 12 -34.15 -0.40 -38.80
C SER A 12 -32.68 -0.06 -39.05
N ILE A 13 -32.27 1.15 -38.62
CA ILE A 13 -30.87 1.55 -38.54
C ILE A 13 -30.22 0.61 -37.52
N GLY A 14 -29.43 -0.33 -38.03
CA GLY A 14 -28.57 -1.18 -37.21
C GLY A 14 -27.58 -0.31 -36.46
N LEU A 15 -27.85 -0.05 -35.19
CA LEU A 15 -26.85 0.45 -34.25
C LEU A 15 -25.85 -0.68 -34.03
N CYS A 16 -24.80 -0.72 -34.84
CA CYS A 16 -23.58 -1.46 -34.51
C CYS A 16 -22.97 -0.80 -33.26
N LEU A 17 -23.41 -1.25 -32.09
CA LEU A 17 -22.73 -0.98 -30.83
C LEU A 17 -21.40 -1.75 -30.88
N TYR A 18 -20.35 -1.09 -31.37
CA TYR A 18 -18.98 -1.55 -31.14
C TYR A 18 -18.70 -1.40 -29.65
N GLY A 19 -18.88 -2.48 -28.88
CA GLY A 19 -18.35 -2.55 -27.52
C GLY A 19 -16.83 -2.45 -27.60
N GLN A 20 -16.27 -1.29 -27.27
CA GLN A 20 -14.82 -1.13 -27.18
C GLN A 20 -14.32 -1.99 -26.02
N ASP A 21 -13.35 -2.86 -26.30
CA ASP A 21 -12.73 -3.70 -25.28
C ASP A 21 -12.04 -2.81 -24.23
N THR A 22 -12.55 -2.81 -23.01
CA THR A 22 -11.92 -2.11 -21.89
C THR A 22 -10.70 -2.90 -21.42
N ILE A 23 -9.55 -2.23 -21.38
CA ILE A 23 -8.31 -2.78 -20.86
C ILE A 23 -8.18 -2.41 -19.39
N VAL A 24 -7.86 -3.39 -18.55
CA VAL A 24 -7.75 -3.22 -17.10
C VAL A 24 -6.34 -3.55 -16.63
N TYR A 25 -5.70 -2.58 -15.96
CA TYR A 25 -4.40 -2.69 -15.31
C TYR A 25 -4.57 -2.45 -13.81
N LYS A 26 -3.95 -3.29 -12.98
CA LYS A 26 -3.96 -3.16 -11.51
C LYS A 26 -2.54 -3.19 -10.95
N GLY A 27 -2.32 -2.48 -9.86
CA GLY A 27 -1.05 -2.46 -9.14
C GLY A 27 -1.03 -1.34 -8.11
N PHE A 28 0.01 -0.51 -8.14
CA PHE A 28 0.23 0.48 -7.09
C PHE A 28 0.79 1.79 -7.63
N VAL A 29 0.47 2.88 -6.93
CA VAL A 29 1.21 4.14 -6.96
C VAL A 29 1.98 4.31 -5.65
N ILE A 30 3.21 4.78 -5.73
CA ILE A 30 4.13 4.93 -4.59
C ILE A 30 4.58 6.38 -4.54
N VAL A 31 4.25 7.08 -3.47
CA VAL A 31 4.61 8.49 -3.27
C VAL A 31 6.08 8.59 -2.84
N ASN A 32 6.90 9.35 -3.57
CA ASN A 32 8.34 9.41 -3.31
C ASN A 32 8.70 10.07 -1.98
N SER A 33 7.92 11.08 -1.56
CA SER A 33 8.21 11.85 -0.35
C SER A 33 7.96 11.07 0.94
N SER A 34 6.95 10.20 0.95
CA SER A 34 6.52 9.46 2.14
C SER A 34 6.75 7.94 2.05
N GLY A 35 6.93 7.40 0.85
CA GLY A 35 6.89 5.95 0.60
C GLY A 35 5.48 5.36 0.67
N ALA A 36 4.45 6.20 0.87
CA ALA A 36 3.07 5.76 0.95
C ALA A 36 2.67 5.05 -0.35
N THR A 37 2.06 3.88 -0.21
CA THR A 37 1.71 3.00 -1.32
C THR A 37 0.21 2.82 -1.38
N TYR A 38 -0.38 3.14 -2.53
CA TYR A 38 -1.82 3.06 -2.74
C TYR A 38 -2.15 2.07 -3.85
N PRO A 39 -2.99 1.05 -3.59
CA PRO A 39 -3.58 0.23 -4.64
C PRO A 39 -4.22 1.10 -5.72
N TYR A 40 -3.88 0.83 -6.97
CA TYR A 40 -4.32 1.65 -8.10
C TYR A 40 -4.73 0.78 -9.28
N GLU A 41 -5.84 1.16 -9.90
CA GLU A 41 -6.40 0.52 -11.08
C GLU A 41 -6.65 1.53 -12.18
N LEU A 42 -6.28 1.16 -13.41
CA LEU A 42 -6.61 1.88 -14.63
C LEU A 42 -7.50 0.99 -15.51
N GLN A 43 -8.68 1.49 -15.82
CA GLN A 43 -9.64 0.88 -16.75
C GLN A 43 -9.87 1.84 -17.90
N PHE A 44 -9.43 1.50 -19.12
CA PHE A 44 -9.62 2.40 -20.25
C PHE A 44 -9.87 1.67 -21.56
N ALA A 45 -10.60 2.35 -22.44
CA ALA A 45 -10.64 2.03 -23.86
C ALA A 45 -9.61 2.89 -24.59
N GLN A 46 -9.03 2.34 -25.65
CA GLN A 46 -8.10 3.06 -26.52
C GLN A 46 -8.69 3.11 -27.93
N ASN A 47 -8.90 4.32 -28.45
CA ASN A 47 -9.30 4.56 -29.83
C ASN A 47 -8.18 5.30 -30.55
N ASP A 48 -7.48 4.59 -31.45
CA ASP A 48 -6.22 5.03 -32.05
C ASP A 48 -5.18 5.47 -31.01
N LYS A 49 -5.05 6.79 -30.80
CA LYS A 49 -4.15 7.41 -29.83
C LYS A 49 -4.87 7.90 -28.59
N GLU A 50 -6.18 8.06 -28.62
CA GLU A 50 -6.93 8.60 -27.50
C GLU A 50 -7.27 7.50 -26.49
N ILE A 51 -7.14 7.86 -25.21
CA ILE A 51 -7.46 7.02 -24.07
C ILE A 51 -8.56 7.71 -23.29
N GLU A 52 -9.65 6.99 -23.04
CA GLU A 52 -10.70 7.42 -22.12
C GLU A 52 -11.10 6.26 -21.19
N GLY A 53 -11.41 6.59 -19.94
CA GLY A 53 -11.81 5.59 -18.98
C GLY A 53 -11.85 6.11 -17.55
N PHE A 54 -11.46 5.23 -16.62
CA PHE A 54 -11.45 5.50 -15.19
C PHE A 54 -10.15 5.05 -14.53
N SER A 55 -9.75 5.79 -13.50
CA SER A 55 -8.84 5.30 -12.47
C SER A 55 -9.61 5.03 -11.18
N ILE A 56 -9.11 4.09 -10.39
CA ILE A 56 -9.65 3.76 -9.06
C ILE A 56 -8.47 3.61 -8.11
N THR A 57 -8.43 4.46 -7.09
CA THR A 57 -7.48 4.39 -5.99
C THR A 57 -8.12 3.69 -4.80
N ASN A 58 -7.36 2.86 -4.10
CA ASN A 58 -7.78 2.19 -2.87
C ASN A 58 -9.08 1.37 -3.02
N GLN A 59 -9.22 0.67 -4.14
CA GLN A 59 -10.39 -0.18 -4.39
C GLN A 59 -10.60 -1.19 -3.25
N GLY A 60 -11.79 -1.18 -2.64
CA GLY A 60 -12.19 -2.03 -1.52
C GLY A 60 -11.81 -1.50 -0.13
N PHE A 61 -11.24 -0.30 -0.03
CA PHE A 61 -10.89 0.36 1.24
C PHE A 61 -11.79 1.58 1.52
N GLN A 62 -11.65 2.15 2.72
CA GLN A 62 -12.53 3.21 3.22
C GLN A 62 -12.46 4.51 2.39
N ASP A 63 -11.32 4.78 1.75
CA ASP A 63 -11.07 5.97 0.94
C ASP A 63 -11.04 5.67 -0.57
N GLU A 64 -11.74 4.60 -1.00
CA GLU A 64 -11.89 4.28 -2.43
C GLU A 64 -12.36 5.52 -3.20
N THR A 65 -11.61 5.87 -4.25
CA THR A 65 -11.90 7.06 -5.07
C THR A 65 -11.76 6.71 -6.53
N LYS A 66 -12.80 7.02 -7.31
CA LYS A 66 -12.90 6.76 -8.74
C LYS A 66 -12.87 8.06 -9.52
N ASN A 67 -11.90 8.22 -10.41
CA ASN A 67 -11.77 9.38 -11.28
C ASN A 67 -12.04 9.04 -12.74
N ARG A 68 -12.60 9.99 -13.48
CA ARG A 68 -12.57 9.98 -14.94
C ARG A 68 -11.15 10.29 -15.41
N ILE A 69 -10.65 9.57 -16.40
CA ILE A 69 -9.35 9.83 -17.00
C ILE A 69 -9.46 10.14 -18.49
N LYS A 70 -8.50 10.92 -18.98
CA LYS A 70 -8.21 11.10 -20.40
C LYS A 70 -6.72 10.94 -20.64
N GLY A 71 -6.32 10.55 -21.84
CA GLY A 71 -4.91 10.40 -22.14
C GLY A 71 -4.60 10.17 -23.61
N LEU A 72 -3.31 10.03 -23.89
CA LEU A 72 -2.75 9.77 -25.21
C LEU A 72 -1.78 8.58 -25.17
N TYR A 73 -1.91 7.68 -26.14
CA TYR A 73 -0.96 6.62 -26.44
C TYR A 73 -0.05 6.99 -27.61
N TYR A 74 1.25 6.97 -27.37
CA TYR A 74 2.27 7.19 -28.38
C TYR A 74 2.93 5.87 -28.77
N GLY A 75 2.41 5.23 -29.82
CA GLY A 75 2.86 3.90 -30.28
C GLY A 75 4.36 3.77 -30.52
N ASN A 76 5.02 4.80 -31.07
CA ASN A 76 6.46 4.79 -31.36
C ASN A 76 7.31 4.66 -30.09
N LYS A 77 6.89 5.31 -29.00
CA LYS A 77 7.58 5.29 -27.70
C LYS A 77 7.01 4.24 -26.76
N LYS A 78 5.91 3.58 -27.14
CA LYS A 78 5.07 2.74 -26.28
C LYS A 78 4.72 3.45 -24.97
N SER A 79 4.54 4.77 -25.01
CA SER A 79 4.26 5.59 -23.83
C SER A 79 2.79 6.00 -23.78
N LEU A 80 2.25 6.10 -22.57
CA LEU A 80 0.91 6.60 -22.29
C LEU A 80 1.08 7.82 -21.39
N ASN A 81 0.45 8.93 -21.76
CA ASN A 81 0.26 10.07 -20.87
C ASN A 81 -1.22 10.09 -20.49
N ILE A 82 -1.53 10.03 -19.20
CA ILE A 82 -2.91 9.93 -18.70
C ILE A 82 -3.09 10.97 -17.61
N GLN A 83 -4.25 11.61 -17.57
CA GLN A 83 -4.62 12.59 -16.57
C GLN A 83 -5.98 12.25 -15.97
N GLU A 84 -6.06 12.32 -14.64
CA GLU A 84 -7.33 12.34 -13.91
C GLU A 84 -8.01 13.70 -14.07
N MET A 85 -9.28 13.67 -14.48
CA MET A 85 -10.04 14.86 -14.87
C MET A 85 -11.03 15.29 -13.79
N SER A 86 -11.69 14.33 -13.16
CA SER A 86 -12.77 14.60 -12.22
C SER A 86 -13.12 13.36 -11.40
N ILE A 87 -13.45 13.55 -10.12
CA ILE A 87 -13.97 12.48 -9.27
C ILE A 87 -15.40 12.17 -9.71
N ILE A 88 -15.69 10.88 -9.90
CA ILE A 88 -17.03 10.35 -10.19
C ILE A 88 -17.68 9.92 -8.89
N GLU A 89 -16.91 9.27 -8.02
CA GLU A 89 -17.36 8.68 -6.77
C GLU A 89 -16.18 8.60 -5.80
N THR A 90 -16.41 8.87 -4.52
CA THR A 90 -15.42 8.71 -3.46
C THR A 90 -16.09 8.34 -2.15
N ASN A 91 -15.44 7.44 -1.38
CA ASN A 91 -15.82 7.09 -0.02
C ASN A 91 -15.02 7.90 1.03
N SER A 92 -14.10 8.75 0.58
CA SER A 92 -13.30 9.60 1.47
C SER A 92 -14.18 10.64 2.17
N ILE A 93 -13.81 10.97 3.41
CA ILE A 93 -14.43 12.04 4.20
C ILE A 93 -13.91 13.44 3.84
N GLU A 94 -12.88 13.50 2.98
CA GLU A 94 -12.23 14.74 2.57
C GLU A 94 -13.11 15.60 1.66
N GLU A 95 -12.92 16.92 1.71
CA GLU A 95 -13.56 17.85 0.79
C GLU A 95 -12.95 17.75 -0.62
N LEU A 96 -13.72 18.10 -1.65
CA LEU A 96 -13.32 17.92 -3.06
C LEU A 96 -12.05 18.71 -3.46
N ASP A 97 -11.74 19.77 -2.74
CA ASP A 97 -10.54 20.60 -2.93
C ASP A 97 -9.26 19.96 -2.37
N ALA A 98 -9.38 19.02 -1.43
CA ALA A 98 -8.27 18.29 -0.84
C ALA A 98 -7.78 17.10 -1.71
N PHE A 99 -8.46 16.80 -2.83
CA PHE A 99 -8.08 15.67 -3.68
C PHE A 99 -6.92 15.99 -4.62
N CYS A 100 -6.05 14.99 -4.76
CA CYS A 100 -4.86 15.02 -5.56
C CYS A 100 -5.10 14.29 -6.90
N TYR A 101 -5.22 15.04 -8.00
CA TYR A 101 -5.48 14.51 -9.34
C TYR A 101 -4.17 14.14 -10.04
N LEU A 102 -4.05 12.88 -10.46
CA LEU A 102 -2.81 12.34 -11.00
C LEU A 102 -2.66 12.59 -12.50
N GLN A 103 -1.50 13.12 -12.89
CA GLN A 103 -0.96 13.04 -14.24
C GLN A 103 0.12 11.97 -14.30
N LEU A 104 -0.08 10.95 -15.13
CA LEU A 104 0.74 9.76 -15.25
C LEU A 104 1.54 9.78 -16.56
N ASP A 105 2.82 9.46 -16.47
CA ASP A 105 3.69 9.20 -17.63
C ASP A 105 4.16 7.75 -17.55
N LEU A 106 3.56 6.88 -18.37
CA LEU A 106 3.72 5.44 -18.30
C LEU A 106 4.39 4.89 -19.55
N ILE A 107 5.21 3.87 -19.39
CA ILE A 107 5.82 3.09 -20.47
C ILE A 107 5.23 1.69 -20.45
N LYS A 108 4.70 1.28 -21.60
CA LYS A 108 4.18 -0.06 -21.82
C LYS A 108 5.30 -1.02 -22.20
N ASN A 109 5.58 -1.95 -21.29
CA ASN A 109 6.45 -3.10 -21.56
C ASN A 109 5.65 -4.39 -21.48
N ASN A 110 5.37 -4.98 -22.65
CA ASN A 110 4.47 -6.11 -22.83
C ASN A 110 3.08 -5.82 -22.24
N LYS A 111 2.82 -6.37 -21.06
CA LYS A 111 1.53 -6.32 -20.35
C LYS A 111 1.65 -5.65 -18.97
N LYS A 112 2.70 -4.85 -18.82
CA LYS A 112 2.97 -4.02 -17.65
C LYS A 112 3.01 -2.55 -18.08
N LEU A 113 2.59 -1.67 -17.20
CA LEU A 113 2.78 -0.24 -17.30
C LEU A 113 3.62 0.19 -16.10
N ASN A 114 4.77 0.80 -16.37
CA ASN A 114 5.63 1.37 -15.33
C ASN A 114 5.89 2.83 -15.66
N GLY A 115 6.02 3.69 -14.67
CA GLY A 115 6.32 5.09 -14.93
C GLY A 115 6.24 5.94 -13.68
N THR A 116 5.98 7.22 -13.89
CA THR A 116 5.90 8.22 -12.82
C THR A 116 4.57 8.94 -12.84
N PHE A 117 4.23 9.59 -11.74
CA PHE A 117 3.12 10.52 -11.69
C PHE A 117 3.51 11.82 -11.01
N ILE A 118 2.78 12.88 -11.37
CA ILE A 118 2.71 14.13 -10.62
C ILE A 118 1.23 14.37 -10.35
N GLY A 119 0.90 14.55 -9.08
CA GLY A 119 -0.44 14.89 -8.62
C GLY A 119 -0.57 16.39 -8.43
N TYR A 120 -1.75 16.93 -8.76
CA TYR A 120 -2.10 18.33 -8.55
C TYR A 120 -3.41 18.47 -7.78
N PHE A 121 -3.49 19.49 -6.91
CA PHE A 121 -4.78 19.99 -6.43
C PHE A 121 -5.49 20.80 -7.52
N ASN A 122 -6.75 21.17 -7.29
CA ASN A 122 -7.55 21.95 -8.24
C ASN A 122 -6.95 23.34 -8.58
N ASP A 123 -6.15 23.90 -7.68
CA ASP A 123 -5.41 25.16 -7.88
C ASP A 123 -4.07 24.97 -8.61
N SER A 124 -3.81 23.78 -9.16
CA SER A 124 -2.58 23.39 -9.84
C SER A 124 -1.33 23.34 -8.95
N ILE A 125 -1.47 23.37 -7.63
CA ILE A 125 -0.38 23.11 -6.70
C ILE A 125 -0.06 21.61 -6.71
N VAL A 126 1.23 21.27 -6.77
CA VAL A 126 1.67 19.87 -6.70
C VAL A 126 1.39 19.30 -5.31
N CYS A 127 0.56 18.26 -5.25
CA CYS A 127 0.20 17.56 -4.00
C CYS A 127 1.08 16.33 -3.74
N ALA A 128 1.48 15.62 -4.79
CA ALA A 128 2.30 14.43 -4.66
C ALA A 128 3.08 14.15 -5.95
N GLN A 129 4.15 13.37 -5.86
CA GLN A 129 4.85 12.83 -7.01
C GLN A 129 5.42 11.46 -6.65
N GLY A 130 5.55 10.59 -7.64
CA GLY A 130 5.90 9.22 -7.35
C GLY A 130 6.03 8.30 -8.55
N GLU A 131 6.09 7.01 -8.24
CA GLU A 131 6.21 5.92 -9.21
C GLU A 131 4.89 5.16 -9.35
N VAL A 132 4.68 4.57 -10.53
CA VAL A 132 3.48 3.80 -10.89
C VAL A 132 3.90 2.45 -11.42
N PHE A 133 3.33 1.37 -10.88
CA PHE A 133 3.60 -0.01 -11.29
C PHE A 133 2.30 -0.78 -11.47
N LEU A 134 1.94 -1.11 -12.72
CA LEU A 134 0.69 -1.79 -13.04
C LEU A 134 0.90 -2.99 -13.97
N MET A 135 -0.02 -3.96 -13.86
CA MET A 135 -0.05 -5.16 -14.70
C MET A 135 -1.47 -5.46 -15.17
N GLU A 136 -1.63 -6.00 -16.39
CA GLU A 136 -2.95 -6.40 -16.89
C GLU A 136 -3.61 -7.41 -15.92
N ASP A 137 -4.84 -7.13 -15.53
CA ASP A 137 -5.62 -7.94 -14.57
C ASP A 137 -5.76 -9.41 -15.02
N LYS A 138 -5.89 -9.64 -16.33
CA LYS A 138 -5.92 -10.99 -16.93
C LYS A 138 -4.66 -11.81 -16.58
N ILE A 139 -3.48 -11.19 -16.48
CA ILE A 139 -2.26 -11.88 -16.03
C ILE A 139 -2.29 -12.15 -14.54
N LEU A 140 -2.69 -11.16 -13.74
CA LEU A 140 -2.75 -11.28 -12.29
C LEU A 140 -3.62 -12.48 -11.91
N LYS A 141 -4.83 -12.55 -12.47
CA LYS A 141 -5.75 -13.69 -12.30
C LYS A 141 -5.15 -15.02 -12.76
N LYS A 142 -4.43 -15.05 -13.89
CA LYS A 142 -3.76 -16.28 -14.36
C LYS A 142 -2.65 -16.75 -13.42
N LYS A 143 -1.85 -15.82 -12.86
CA LYS A 143 -0.82 -16.13 -11.87
C LYS A 143 -1.42 -16.63 -10.57
N LEU A 144 -2.47 -15.98 -10.07
CA LEU A 144 -3.21 -16.41 -8.87
C LEU A 144 -3.81 -17.81 -9.05
N LYS A 145 -4.45 -18.09 -10.20
CA LYS A 145 -4.95 -19.45 -10.50
C LYS A 145 -3.85 -20.51 -10.52
N LYS A 146 -2.67 -20.19 -11.06
CA LYS A 146 -1.52 -21.11 -11.05
C LYS A 146 -1.00 -21.35 -9.63
N LEU A 147 -0.93 -20.30 -8.81
CA LEU A 147 -0.54 -20.41 -7.41
C LEU A 147 -1.53 -21.27 -6.63
N ASN A 148 -2.83 -20.98 -6.74
CA ASN A 148 -3.88 -21.72 -6.06
C ASN A 148 -3.90 -23.20 -6.48
N LYS A 149 -3.66 -23.50 -7.76
CA LYS A 149 -3.54 -24.89 -8.25
C LYS A 149 -2.28 -25.59 -7.74
N LYS A 150 -1.22 -24.87 -7.38
CA LYS A 150 -0.05 -25.44 -6.68
C LYS A 150 -0.38 -25.67 -5.21
N LEU A 151 -1.02 -24.72 -4.54
CA LEU A 151 -1.45 -24.82 -3.15
C LEU A 151 -2.45 -25.96 -2.93
N SER A 152 -3.40 -26.15 -3.85
CA SER A 152 -4.38 -27.24 -3.78
C SER A 152 -3.80 -28.64 -4.01
N LYS A 153 -2.56 -28.74 -4.52
CA LYS A 153 -1.84 -29.99 -4.71
C LYS A 153 -0.91 -30.33 -3.55
N ILE A 154 -0.73 -29.40 -2.62
CA ILE A 154 -0.08 -29.67 -1.34
C ILE A 154 -1.11 -30.43 -0.54
N ASP A 155 -0.96 -31.76 -0.49
CA ASP A 155 -1.89 -32.65 0.18
C ASP A 155 -2.05 -32.22 1.64
N THR A 156 -3.30 -32.06 2.06
CA THR A 156 -3.69 -31.75 3.44
C THR A 156 -3.14 -32.76 4.45
N VAL A 157 -2.69 -33.93 4.00
CA VAL A 157 -2.03 -34.97 4.82
C VAL A 157 -0.60 -34.58 5.20
N GLU A 158 0.15 -33.92 4.32
CA GLU A 158 1.51 -33.45 4.62
C GLU A 158 1.45 -32.23 5.55
N LEU A 159 0.48 -31.34 5.32
CA LEU A 159 0.18 -30.19 6.20
C LEU A 159 -0.33 -30.64 7.58
N LYS A 160 -1.21 -31.64 7.65
CA LYS A 160 -1.68 -32.21 8.94
C LYS A 160 -0.55 -32.86 9.73
N LYS A 161 0.34 -33.63 9.07
CA LYS A 161 1.53 -34.19 9.72
C LYS A 161 2.49 -33.11 10.24
N ILE A 162 2.57 -31.96 9.58
CA ILE A 162 3.37 -30.81 10.02
C ILE A 162 2.71 -30.08 11.20
N ILE A 163 1.38 -29.98 11.22
CA ILE A 163 0.60 -29.36 12.31
C ILE A 163 0.57 -30.27 13.56
N GLU A 164 0.55 -31.59 13.36
CA GLU A 164 0.49 -32.61 14.43
C GLU A 164 1.89 -32.92 15.03
N ASN A 165 2.98 -32.57 14.35
CA ASN A 165 4.36 -32.74 14.86
C ASN A 165 5.15 -31.40 14.78
N PRO A 166 5.01 -30.52 15.79
CA PRO A 166 5.68 -29.22 15.82
C PRO A 166 7.22 -29.29 15.91
N ASP A 167 7.80 -30.46 16.23
CA ASP A 167 9.26 -30.63 16.27
C ASP A 167 9.94 -30.62 14.89
N ILE A 168 9.19 -30.77 13.80
CA ILE A 168 9.73 -30.64 12.43
C ILE A 168 10.11 -29.18 12.13
N PHE A 169 9.46 -28.20 12.77
CA PHE A 169 9.74 -26.77 12.59
C PHE A 169 11.09 -26.32 13.17
N LYS A 170 11.65 -27.05 14.14
CA LYS A 170 12.95 -26.67 14.75
C LYS A 170 14.15 -26.90 13.84
N LYS A 171 14.06 -27.75 12.81
CA LYS A 171 15.25 -28.24 12.10
C LYS A 171 15.51 -27.62 10.72
N LYS A 172 14.65 -26.73 10.21
CA LYS A 172 14.92 -26.13 8.90
C LYS A 172 14.24 -24.79 8.65
N ILE A 173 14.50 -23.83 9.52
CA ILE A 173 14.27 -22.43 9.18
C ILE A 173 15.57 -21.66 9.42
N ASN A 174 16.45 -21.68 8.41
CA ASN A 174 17.30 -20.52 8.19
C ASN A 174 16.38 -19.45 7.60
N MET A 175 15.67 -18.73 8.48
CA MET A 175 14.93 -17.54 8.08
C MET A 175 15.97 -16.51 7.70
N ASN A 176 15.95 -16.08 6.44
CA ASN A 176 16.53 -14.80 6.08
C ASN A 176 15.87 -13.73 6.97
N PRO A 177 16.60 -12.70 7.43
CA PRO A 177 16.04 -11.65 8.27
C PRO A 177 14.80 -11.07 7.59
N ILE A 178 13.70 -10.96 8.33
CA ILE A 178 12.55 -10.15 7.90
C ILE A 178 13.09 -8.73 7.69
N ASP A 179 12.92 -8.18 6.49
CA ASP A 179 13.27 -6.79 6.21
C ASP A 179 12.49 -5.89 7.19
N SER A 180 13.20 -5.01 7.91
CA SER A 180 12.62 -4.14 8.94
C SER A 180 11.52 -3.24 8.37
N LEU A 181 10.37 -3.17 9.05
CA LEU A 181 9.28 -2.28 8.67
C LEU A 181 9.65 -0.84 9.05
N ASN A 182 9.69 0.07 8.07
CA ASN A 182 9.91 1.49 8.33
C ASN A 182 8.59 2.16 8.72
N MET A 183 8.61 2.98 9.77
CA MET A 183 7.49 3.72 10.34
C MET A 183 7.81 5.22 10.39
N ILE A 184 6.80 6.04 10.10
CA ILE A 184 6.83 7.51 10.14
C ILE A 184 5.74 8.03 11.07
N HIS A 185 5.65 9.36 11.22
CA HIS A 185 4.70 10.00 12.13
C HIS A 185 3.26 9.49 11.98
N LYS A 186 2.65 9.08 13.10
CA LYS A 186 1.29 8.55 13.26
C LYS A 186 1.07 7.16 12.68
N ASP A 187 2.11 6.48 12.21
CA ASP A 187 1.99 5.08 11.83
C ASP A 187 1.65 4.23 13.06
N THR A 188 0.69 3.33 12.85
CA THR A 188 0.28 2.34 13.84
C THR A 188 0.55 0.94 13.28
N CYS A 189 1.32 0.14 14.03
CA CYS A 189 1.61 -1.25 13.67
C CYS A 189 0.85 -2.19 14.62
N SER A 190 -0.15 -2.91 14.12
CA SER A 190 -0.84 -3.94 14.90
C SER A 190 -0.15 -5.29 14.73
N ILE A 191 0.28 -5.87 15.84
CA ILE A 191 1.07 -7.10 15.91
C ILE A 191 0.34 -8.10 16.83
N SER A 192 0.38 -9.38 16.49
CA SER A 192 -0.10 -10.46 17.37
C SER A 192 1.09 -11.29 17.85
N VAL A 193 1.44 -11.15 19.13
CA VAL A 193 2.56 -11.88 19.77
C VAL A 193 2.10 -12.52 21.07
N THR A 194 2.71 -13.65 21.43
CA THR A 194 2.36 -14.36 22.66
C THR A 194 3.19 -13.83 23.81
N SER A 195 2.57 -13.59 24.97
CA SER A 195 3.32 -13.35 26.21
C SER A 195 4.10 -14.61 26.63
N PRO A 196 5.31 -14.49 27.21
CA PRO A 196 6.04 -13.25 27.42
C PRO A 196 6.72 -12.74 26.14
N PHE A 197 6.93 -11.42 26.05
CA PHE A 197 7.74 -10.82 24.98
C PHE A 197 8.69 -9.75 25.51
N VAL A 198 9.75 -9.49 24.75
CA VAL A 198 10.73 -8.44 25.03
C VAL A 198 10.64 -7.37 23.95
N PHE A 199 10.44 -6.14 24.38
CA PHE A 199 10.54 -4.95 23.54
C PHE A 199 11.95 -4.37 23.68
N SER A 200 12.71 -4.38 22.58
CA SER A 200 14.06 -3.83 22.52
C SER A 200 14.05 -2.54 21.69
N ILE A 201 14.70 -1.49 22.17
CA ILE A 201 14.80 -0.19 21.49
C ILE A 201 16.24 0.34 21.54
N TRP A 202 16.76 0.84 20.41
CA TRP A 202 18.10 1.42 20.27
C TRP A 202 18.21 2.28 19.01
N ASP A 203 19.34 2.96 18.83
CA ASP A 203 19.71 3.60 17.55
C ASP A 203 20.71 2.70 16.81
N ASP A 204 20.37 2.26 15.59
CA ASP A 204 21.22 1.35 14.82
C ASP A 204 22.20 2.06 13.88
N LYS A 205 22.23 3.39 13.88
CA LYS A 205 23.09 4.20 13.03
C LYS A 205 24.25 4.82 13.80
N LYS A 206 23.97 5.86 14.59
CA LYS A 206 25.00 6.73 15.16
C LYS A 206 24.46 7.44 16.37
N GLU A 207 25.06 7.19 17.53
CA GLU A 207 24.77 7.89 18.79
C GLU A 207 24.99 9.40 18.65
N ASP A 208 23.96 10.12 18.22
CA ASP A 208 24.01 11.56 17.95
C ASP A 208 23.00 12.34 18.79
N GLY A 209 22.59 11.74 19.91
CA GLY A 209 21.81 12.39 20.95
C GLY A 209 20.30 12.28 20.75
N ASP A 210 19.83 11.28 19.99
CA ASP A 210 18.41 11.02 19.82
C ASP A 210 17.70 10.73 21.16
N LEU A 211 16.68 11.54 21.47
CA LEU A 211 15.88 11.47 22.69
C LEU A 211 14.46 11.04 22.38
N VAL A 212 13.95 10.07 23.14
CA VAL A 212 12.59 9.57 23.00
C VAL A 212 11.85 9.50 24.33
N LYS A 213 10.52 9.54 24.25
CA LYS A 213 9.59 9.21 25.34
C LYS A 213 8.82 7.96 24.94
N ILE A 214 8.68 7.00 25.84
CA ILE A 214 7.93 5.76 25.62
C ILE A 214 6.76 5.69 26.59
N LEU A 215 5.57 5.50 26.03
CA LEU A 215 4.35 5.24 26.77
C LEU A 215 3.90 3.82 26.53
N VAL A 216 3.44 3.14 27.57
CA VAL A 216 2.77 1.84 27.51
C VAL A 216 1.40 2.01 28.12
N ASN A 217 0.33 1.72 27.37
CA ASN A 217 -1.05 1.89 27.81
C ASN A 217 -1.32 3.30 28.40
N ASN A 218 -0.77 4.33 27.74
CA ASN A 218 -0.80 5.74 28.13
C ASN A 218 -0.02 6.11 29.41
N GLU A 219 0.68 5.16 30.03
CA GLU A 219 1.59 5.42 31.14
C GLU A 219 3.02 5.63 30.64
N VAL A 220 3.69 6.68 31.11
CA VAL A 220 5.07 6.97 30.73
C VAL A 220 5.99 5.99 31.44
N ILE A 221 6.67 5.13 30.68
CA ILE A 221 7.66 4.18 31.21
C ILE A 221 9.07 4.76 31.10
N LEU A 222 9.34 5.53 30.03
CA LEU A 222 10.60 6.24 29.82
C LEU A 222 10.31 7.66 29.33
N ASP A 223 10.97 8.67 29.90
CA ASP A 223 10.97 10.06 29.42
C ASP A 223 12.41 10.54 29.26
N ASP A 224 12.64 11.38 28.25
CA ASP A 224 13.97 11.91 27.89
C ASP A 224 15.03 10.80 27.80
N PHE A 225 14.64 9.64 27.28
CA PHE A 225 15.52 8.50 27.11
C PHE A 225 16.42 8.69 25.89
N MET A 226 17.72 8.72 26.13
CA MET A 226 18.72 8.85 25.08
C MET A 226 18.99 7.49 24.44
N LEU A 227 18.71 7.37 23.15
CA LEU A 227 19.03 6.20 22.36
C LEU A 227 20.55 6.08 22.22
N LYS A 228 21.02 4.84 22.37
CA LYS A 228 22.42 4.44 22.17
C LYS A 228 22.45 3.29 21.17
N ASN A 229 23.64 2.88 20.75
CA ASN A 229 23.82 1.68 19.92
C ASN A 229 23.55 0.39 20.71
N GLU A 230 23.47 0.46 22.04
CA GLU A 230 23.12 -0.65 22.92
C GLU A 230 21.60 -0.79 23.09
N LYS A 231 21.10 -2.03 23.03
CA LYS A 231 19.68 -2.35 23.19
C LYS A 231 19.20 -2.10 24.61
N HIS A 232 18.16 -1.28 24.74
CA HIS A 232 17.38 -1.19 25.95
C HIS A 232 16.18 -2.14 25.88
N ASN A 233 16.07 -3.06 26.84
CA ASN A 233 15.05 -4.11 26.85
C ASN A 233 13.98 -3.83 27.92
N ILE A 234 12.72 -3.91 27.53
CA ILE A 234 11.55 -3.86 28.40
C ILE A 234 10.85 -5.21 28.29
N ASN A 235 10.76 -5.95 29.41
CA ASN A 235 10.14 -7.27 29.45
C ASN A 235 8.65 -7.14 29.76
N PHE A 236 7.83 -7.92 29.06
CA PHE A 236 6.39 -8.02 29.26
C PHE A 236 6.02 -9.47 29.55
N ASP A 237 5.74 -9.77 30.82
CA ASP A 237 5.58 -11.15 31.29
C ASP A 237 4.12 -11.64 31.29
N ASP A 238 3.12 -10.76 31.47
CA ASP A 238 1.70 -11.11 31.64
C ASP A 238 0.77 -10.12 30.90
N ASN A 239 0.68 -10.20 29.58
CA ASN A 239 -0.33 -9.45 28.81
C ASN A 239 -1.49 -10.37 28.45
N THR A 240 -2.53 -10.38 29.29
CA THR A 240 -3.86 -10.96 28.96
C THR A 240 -4.75 -9.96 28.22
N GLU A 241 -4.33 -8.69 28.17
CA GLU A 241 -5.02 -7.58 27.51
C GLU A 241 -4.13 -6.94 26.43
N LYS A 242 -4.78 -6.23 25.49
CA LYS A 242 -4.09 -5.50 24.43
C LYS A 242 -3.14 -4.47 25.02
N THR A 243 -1.92 -4.40 24.47
CA THR A 243 -0.90 -3.45 24.91
C THR A 243 -0.58 -2.45 23.83
N SER A 244 -0.73 -1.16 24.11
CA SER A 244 -0.35 -0.07 23.20
C SER A 244 0.97 0.54 23.64
N ILE A 245 1.98 0.51 22.77
CA ILE A 245 3.30 1.12 22.99
C ILE A 245 3.42 2.31 22.04
N GLN A 246 3.61 3.51 22.58
CA GLN A 246 3.81 4.73 21.81
C GLN A 246 5.22 5.25 22.03
N ILE A 247 5.95 5.51 20.94
CA ILE A 247 7.29 6.12 20.97
C ILE A 247 7.17 7.52 20.38
N ILE A 248 7.57 8.53 21.15
CA ILE A 248 7.53 9.95 20.79
C ILE A 248 8.96 10.49 20.73
N ALA A 249 9.37 11.07 19.60
CA ALA A 249 10.66 11.74 19.47
C ALA A 249 10.65 13.08 20.20
N LYS A 250 11.59 13.28 21.12
CA LYS A 250 11.73 14.52 21.91
C LYS A 250 12.64 15.54 21.23
N ASN A 251 13.50 15.07 20.32
CA ASN A 251 14.36 15.91 19.47
C ASN A 251 14.51 15.26 18.07
N VAL A 252 15.55 15.66 17.33
CA VAL A 252 15.94 15.10 16.02
C VAL A 252 17.41 14.65 16.00
N GLY A 253 18.04 14.55 17.18
CA GLY A 253 19.48 14.38 17.31
C GLY A 253 20.28 15.53 16.72
N ASP A 254 21.59 15.33 16.62
CA ASP A 254 22.51 16.21 15.89
C ASP A 254 22.40 16.02 14.37
N THR A 255 22.01 14.81 13.91
CA THR A 255 21.82 14.47 12.49
C THR A 255 20.38 14.03 12.24
N PRO A 256 19.48 14.94 11.81
CA PRO A 256 18.08 14.61 11.56
C PRO A 256 17.88 13.48 10.53
N PRO A 257 16.82 12.66 10.64
CA PRO A 257 15.79 12.65 11.69
C PRO A 257 16.16 11.79 12.90
N ASN A 258 15.34 11.86 13.96
CA ASN A 258 15.44 10.91 15.07
C ASN A 258 15.19 9.49 14.57
N THR A 259 16.21 8.64 14.66
CA THR A 259 16.20 7.27 14.17
C THR A 259 16.07 6.32 15.35
N VAL A 260 14.98 5.57 15.37
CA VAL A 260 14.75 4.54 16.37
C VAL A 260 14.65 3.18 15.70
N THR A 261 15.37 2.19 16.21
CA THR A 261 15.20 0.79 15.83
C THR A 261 14.58 0.02 16.98
N ILE A 262 13.60 -0.81 16.65
CA ILE A 262 12.79 -1.57 17.59
C ILE A 262 12.81 -3.02 17.17
N GLU A 263 12.92 -3.94 18.13
CA GLU A 263 12.66 -5.35 17.93
C GLU A 263 11.70 -5.85 19.00
N ILE A 264 10.71 -6.63 18.57
CA ILE A 264 9.83 -7.37 19.48
C ILE A 264 10.20 -8.85 19.37
N HIS A 265 10.62 -9.43 20.49
CA HIS A 265 10.99 -10.84 20.61
C HIS A 265 9.91 -11.59 21.38
N SER A 266 9.24 -12.55 20.75
CA SER A 266 8.25 -13.42 21.38
C SER A 266 8.44 -14.85 20.88
N ASN A 267 8.76 -15.78 21.78
CA ASN A 267 9.06 -17.18 21.44
C ASN A 267 10.11 -17.29 20.30
N ASN A 268 9.67 -17.71 19.11
CA ASN A 268 10.52 -17.83 17.91
C ASN A 268 10.29 -16.70 16.88
N GLN A 269 9.54 -15.66 17.25
CA GLN A 269 9.25 -14.51 16.39
C GLN A 269 10.12 -13.32 16.79
N VAL A 270 10.76 -12.71 15.79
CA VAL A 270 11.46 -11.44 15.90
C VAL A 270 10.85 -10.50 14.89
N ILE A 271 10.30 -9.39 15.35
CA ILE A 271 9.64 -8.39 14.51
C ILE A 271 10.48 -7.11 14.55
N PRO A 272 11.29 -6.83 13.52
CA PRO A 272 12.10 -5.62 13.43
C PRO A 272 11.28 -4.45 12.86
N LEU A 273 11.28 -3.32 13.56
CA LEU A 273 10.67 -2.05 13.14
C LEU A 273 11.72 -0.93 13.19
N LYS A 274 11.55 0.11 12.35
CA LYS A 274 12.41 1.29 12.33
C LYS A 274 11.58 2.55 12.24
N GLY A 275 11.70 3.47 13.19
CA GLY A 275 11.10 4.80 13.14
C GLY A 275 12.06 5.86 12.60
N LYS A 276 11.53 6.78 11.79
CA LYS A 276 12.21 8.02 11.41
C LYS A 276 11.29 9.19 11.74
N LEU A 277 11.63 9.93 12.79
CA LEU A 277 10.74 10.89 13.44
C LEU A 277 11.36 12.28 13.50
N LYS A 278 10.55 13.33 13.31
CA LYS A 278 10.88 14.69 13.70
C LYS A 278 10.51 14.92 15.16
N LYS A 279 10.96 16.05 15.71
CA LYS A 279 10.59 16.47 17.07
C LYS A 279 9.06 16.48 17.25
N ASN A 280 8.60 15.86 18.33
CA ASN A 280 7.21 15.65 18.73
C ASN A 280 6.40 14.71 17.81
N GLU A 281 7.01 14.09 16.80
CA GLU A 281 6.38 13.02 16.05
C GLU A 281 6.43 11.71 16.86
N TYR A 282 5.44 10.87 16.63
CA TYR A 282 5.32 9.57 17.31
C TYR A 282 4.93 8.45 16.35
N ILE A 283 5.23 7.22 16.76
CA ILE A 283 4.73 5.96 16.20
C ILE A 283 4.03 5.15 17.29
N GLN A 284 3.10 4.30 16.90
CA GLN A 284 2.32 3.46 17.80
C GLN A 284 2.43 1.99 17.40
N ILE A 285 2.51 1.12 18.39
CA ILE A 285 2.54 -0.34 18.22
C ILE A 285 1.43 -0.92 19.09
N GLU A 286 0.53 -1.67 18.49
CA GLU A 286 -0.58 -2.32 19.18
C GLU A 286 -0.35 -3.82 19.21
N ILE A 287 -0.14 -4.37 20.41
CA ILE A 287 0.08 -5.79 20.64
C ILE A 287 -1.26 -6.42 21.06
N ASN A 288 -1.69 -7.42 20.28
CA ASN A 288 -2.91 -8.21 20.51
C ASN A 288 -2.58 -9.65 20.92
#